data_AF-A0A7S4CBS5-F1
#
_entry.id   AF-A0A7S4CBS5-F1
#
_cell.length_a   1.000
_cell.length_b   1.000
_cell.length_c   1.000
_cell.angle_alpha   90.00
_cell.angle_beta   90.00
_cell.angle_gamma   90.00
#
_symmetry.space_group_name_H-M   'P 1'
#
loop_
_entity.id
_entity.type
_entity.pdbx_description
1 polymer ?
#
loop_
_entity_poly.entity_id
_entity_poly.type
_entity_poly.pdbx_seq_one_letter_code
_entity_poly.pdbx_strand_id
1 'polypeptide(L)'
;KAVEEITGAEPLLWGANIGTAQPGDLQAWHLDVEMGDCWNRGATVWMGLDGMTPDNSLWIINGSAAKEGRFACPAALVKSCAGAPDRTLCQMLSTRRDYGTVLKCAKILKSTAVTCEAAIRDLRGRQTEQVLDCHRKVVPDATLLHLPIWDAEFVTFAGSVLHMTFNSALRTRKAIQIQFVSRDCPIRHPSSYYWPRPSTFAMYDPKQMSPAIDAWAHLQHSRAY
;
A
#
# COMPACT_ATOMS: atom_id res chain seq x y z
N LYS A 1 -20.56 4.81 2.31
CA LYS A 1 -21.04 3.92 1.24
C LYS A 1 -19.95 3.03 0.64
N ALA A 2 -18.98 3.54 -0.15
CA ALA A 2 -17.96 2.66 -0.77
C ALA A 2 -17.15 1.83 0.24
N VAL A 3 -16.76 2.44 1.37
CA VAL A 3 -16.07 1.74 2.47
C VAL A 3 -16.95 0.63 3.06
N GLU A 4 -18.22 0.92 3.34
CA GLU A 4 -19.20 -0.05 3.87
C GLU A 4 -19.44 -1.22 2.90
N GLU A 5 -19.48 -0.95 1.60
CA GLU A 5 -19.63 -1.97 0.55
C GLU A 5 -18.43 -2.93 0.53
N ILE A 6 -17.22 -2.43 0.75
CA ILE A 6 -16.00 -3.24 0.79
C ILE A 6 -15.90 -4.00 2.13
N THR A 7 -16.21 -3.37 3.26
CA THR A 7 -16.14 -4.01 4.58
C THR A 7 -17.29 -5.00 4.82
N GLY A 8 -18.40 -4.86 4.10
CA GLY A 8 -19.60 -5.69 4.23
C GLY A 8 -20.40 -5.48 5.52
N ALA A 9 -19.99 -4.52 6.35
CA ALA A 9 -20.59 -4.18 7.64
C ALA A 9 -20.20 -2.75 8.03
N GLU A 10 -20.68 -2.28 9.18
CA GLU A 10 -20.26 -1.00 9.78
C GLU A 10 -18.73 -0.93 9.87
N PRO A 11 -18.08 0.04 9.20
CA PRO A 11 -16.65 0.17 9.20
C PRO A 11 -16.17 0.85 10.49
N LEU A 12 -15.13 0.30 11.09
CA LEU A 12 -14.34 0.93 12.15
C LEU A 12 -13.05 1.47 11.55
N LEU A 13 -12.68 2.70 11.92
CA LEU A 13 -11.37 3.24 11.59
C LEU A 13 -10.29 2.38 12.28
N TRP A 14 -9.42 1.80 11.47
CA TRP A 14 -8.34 0.93 11.91
C TRP A 14 -7.06 1.72 12.16
N GLY A 15 -6.69 2.55 11.19
CA GLY A 15 -5.46 3.34 11.25
C GLY A 15 -5.44 4.41 10.18
N ALA A 16 -4.61 5.42 10.38
CA ALA A 16 -4.37 6.45 9.38
C ALA A 16 -2.89 6.83 9.38
N ASN A 17 -2.31 6.99 8.21
CA ASN A 17 -0.92 7.43 8.05
C ASN A 17 -0.82 8.47 6.94
N ILE A 18 0.10 9.42 7.11
CA ILE A 18 0.51 10.33 6.04
C ILE A 18 1.87 9.88 5.54
N GLY A 19 1.92 9.44 4.29
CA GLY A 19 3.14 9.06 3.60
C GLY A 19 3.75 10.25 2.87
N THR A 20 5.07 10.41 2.96
CA THR A 20 5.85 11.34 2.12
C THR A 20 6.83 10.54 1.25
N ALA A 21 6.77 10.75 -0.06
CA ALA A 21 7.64 10.12 -1.02
C ALA A 21 8.46 11.18 -1.77
N GLN A 22 9.78 11.08 -1.70
CA GLN A 22 10.70 11.91 -2.47
C GLN A 22 10.75 11.47 -3.93
N PRO A 23 11.23 12.32 -4.86
CA PRO A 23 11.51 11.89 -6.23
C PRO A 23 12.32 10.59 -6.25
N GLY A 24 11.85 9.63 -7.04
CA GLY A 24 12.41 8.30 -7.12
C GLY A 24 11.89 7.31 -6.07
N ASP A 25 11.33 7.73 -4.92
CA ASP A 25 10.91 6.76 -3.90
C ASP A 25 9.88 5.72 -4.43
N LEU A 26 10.10 4.45 -4.09
CA LEU A 26 9.24 3.33 -4.49
C LEU A 26 8.74 2.59 -3.26
N GLN A 27 7.43 2.48 -3.09
CA GLN A 27 6.83 1.50 -2.20
C GLN A 27 6.54 0.25 -3.02
N ALA A 28 7.20 -0.87 -2.70
CA ALA A 28 7.08 -2.11 -3.45
C ALA A 28 5.65 -2.69 -3.38
N TRP A 29 5.34 -3.63 -4.28
CA TRP A 29 4.08 -4.38 -4.27
C TRP A 29 3.82 -5.01 -2.89
N HIS A 30 2.62 -4.77 -2.36
CA HIS A 30 2.18 -5.32 -1.09
C HIS A 30 0.66 -5.37 -1.00
N LEU A 31 0.20 -6.02 0.07
CA LEU A 31 -1.14 -5.89 0.63
C LEU A 31 -1.03 -5.09 1.92
N ASP A 32 -2.15 -4.54 2.38
CA ASP A 32 -2.25 -3.94 3.71
C ASP A 32 -2.35 -5.05 4.77
N VAL A 33 -1.25 -5.79 4.95
CA VAL A 33 -1.14 -6.93 5.87
C VAL A 33 -1.39 -6.54 7.33
N GLU A 34 -1.31 -5.24 7.64
CA GLU A 34 -1.66 -4.66 8.93
C GLU A 34 -3.13 -4.90 9.30
N MET A 35 -4.01 -5.18 8.33
CA MET A 35 -5.39 -5.59 8.59
C MET A 35 -5.51 -7.05 9.07
N GLY A 36 -4.40 -7.82 9.09
CA GLY A 36 -4.34 -9.15 9.66
C GLY A 36 -5.35 -10.13 9.06
N ASP A 37 -6.10 -10.83 9.93
CA ASP A 37 -7.15 -11.78 9.53
C ASP A 37 -8.37 -11.09 8.88
N CYS A 38 -8.42 -9.75 8.87
CA CYS A 38 -9.52 -8.93 8.35
C CYS A 38 -9.33 -8.47 6.91
N TRP A 39 -8.28 -8.89 6.22
CA TRP A 39 -7.91 -8.42 4.87
C TRP A 39 -9.04 -8.53 3.81
N ASN A 40 -9.97 -9.48 3.92
CA ASN A 40 -11.15 -9.58 3.04
C ASN A 40 -12.36 -8.74 3.49
N ARG A 41 -12.28 -8.10 4.66
CA ARG A 41 -13.30 -7.22 5.27
C ARG A 41 -12.70 -5.88 5.68
N GLY A 42 -11.61 -5.51 5.03
CA GLY A 42 -10.86 -4.29 5.26
C GLY A 42 -10.85 -3.42 4.01
N ALA A 43 -10.93 -2.12 4.20
CA ALA A 43 -10.94 -1.13 3.13
C ALA A 43 -9.87 -0.08 3.39
N THR A 44 -9.22 0.36 2.32
CA THR A 44 -8.26 1.47 2.36
C THR A 44 -8.79 2.61 1.51
N VAL A 45 -8.84 3.79 2.09
CA VAL A 45 -9.00 5.07 1.40
C VAL A 45 -7.60 5.66 1.24
N TRP A 46 -7.19 5.90 0.00
CA TRP A 46 -5.92 6.54 -0.31
C TRP A 46 -6.17 7.84 -1.05
N MET A 47 -5.65 8.95 -0.53
CA MET A 47 -5.93 10.29 -1.02
C MET A 47 -4.65 11.08 -1.25
N GLY A 48 -4.58 11.78 -2.40
CA GLY A 48 -3.52 12.73 -2.69
C GLY A 48 -3.66 13.99 -1.83
N LEU A 49 -2.59 14.43 -1.19
CA LEU A 49 -2.60 15.64 -0.36
C LEU A 49 -1.86 16.82 -1.00
N ASP A 50 -0.68 16.56 -1.56
CA ASP A 50 0.20 17.60 -2.10
C ASP A 50 1.20 16.96 -3.06
N GLY A 51 1.39 17.59 -4.23
CA GLY A 51 2.37 17.16 -5.22
C GLY A 51 2.01 15.86 -5.94
N MET A 52 0.75 15.43 -5.85
CA MET A 52 0.25 14.28 -6.59
C MET A 52 -0.01 14.65 -8.05
N THR A 53 0.30 13.71 -8.93
CA THR A 53 0.08 13.78 -10.36
C THR A 53 -0.35 12.39 -10.83
N PRO A 54 -1.01 12.28 -11.99
CA PRO A 54 -1.35 10.99 -12.56
C PRO A 54 -0.14 10.06 -12.69
N ASP A 55 1.07 10.57 -12.92
CA ASP A 55 2.26 9.74 -13.19
C ASP A 55 2.95 9.19 -11.93
N ASN A 56 2.67 9.77 -10.76
CA ASN A 56 3.32 9.41 -9.50
C ASN A 56 2.38 8.82 -8.45
N SER A 57 1.20 8.37 -8.91
CA SER A 57 0.11 7.86 -8.09
C SER A 57 0.18 6.34 -7.87
N LEU A 58 -0.98 5.74 -7.58
CA LEU A 58 -1.14 4.35 -7.15
C LEU A 58 -1.26 3.41 -8.35
N TRP A 59 -0.54 2.30 -8.27
CA TRP A 59 -0.68 1.17 -9.18
C TRP A 59 -1.32 0.02 -8.45
N ILE A 60 -2.25 -0.68 -9.09
CA ILE A 60 -2.93 -1.85 -8.52
C ILE A 60 -2.93 -3.02 -9.50
N ILE A 61 -3.07 -4.23 -8.97
CA ILE A 61 -3.41 -5.40 -9.80
C ILE A 61 -4.89 -5.67 -9.64
N ASN A 62 -5.66 -5.42 -10.71
CA ASN A 62 -7.08 -5.74 -10.74
C ASN A 62 -7.30 -7.26 -10.61
N GLY A 63 -8.35 -7.64 -9.89
CA GLY A 63 -8.63 -9.04 -9.57
C GLY A 63 -7.78 -9.62 -8.44
N SER A 64 -6.94 -8.82 -7.77
CA SER A 64 -6.16 -9.26 -6.60
C SER A 64 -6.96 -9.40 -5.31
N ALA A 65 -8.07 -8.67 -5.18
CA ALA A 65 -8.97 -8.78 -4.02
C ALA A 65 -9.72 -10.13 -3.95
N ALA A 66 -9.84 -10.84 -5.08
CA ALA A 66 -10.95 -11.75 -5.35
C ALA A 66 -10.86 -13.15 -4.71
N LYS A 67 -9.84 -13.49 -3.91
CA LYS A 67 -9.77 -14.83 -3.29
C LYS A 67 -9.32 -14.80 -1.84
N GLU A 68 -10.21 -15.30 -0.99
CA GLU A 68 -9.92 -15.77 0.34
C GLU A 68 -8.76 -16.77 0.30
N GLY A 69 -7.76 -16.54 1.12
CA GLY A 69 -6.69 -17.48 1.36
C GLY A 69 -5.45 -17.23 0.51
N ARG A 70 -4.61 -16.33 1.03
CA ARG A 70 -3.17 -16.24 0.79
C ARG A 70 -2.80 -15.66 -0.56
N PHE A 71 -1.97 -14.63 -0.47
CA PHE A 71 -1.04 -14.21 -1.48
C PHE A 71 -0.35 -15.44 -2.11
N ALA A 72 -0.83 -15.92 -3.26
CA ALA A 72 -0.31 -17.12 -3.92
C ALA A 72 1.12 -16.93 -4.46
N CYS A 73 1.60 -15.68 -4.43
CA CYS A 73 2.90 -15.25 -4.87
C CYS A 73 3.78 -14.96 -3.65
N PRO A 74 4.46 -15.96 -3.06
CA PRO A 74 5.38 -15.67 -1.98
C PRO A 74 6.39 -14.60 -2.41
N ALA A 75 6.79 -13.73 -1.48
CA ALA A 75 7.82 -12.67 -1.62
C ALA A 75 9.16 -13.11 -2.27
N ALA A 76 9.32 -14.40 -2.53
CA ALA A 76 10.43 -15.04 -3.20
C ALA A 76 10.51 -14.81 -4.73
N LEU A 77 9.63 -14.00 -5.35
CA LEU A 77 9.62 -13.86 -6.81
C LEU A 77 10.74 -13.01 -7.40
N VAL A 78 11.43 -12.18 -6.61
CA VAL A 78 12.70 -11.58 -7.06
C VAL A 78 13.89 -12.50 -6.74
N LYS A 79 13.82 -13.77 -7.17
CA LYS A 79 14.96 -14.70 -7.08
C LYS A 79 15.85 -14.68 -8.33
N SER A 80 15.29 -14.31 -9.47
CA SER A 80 16.06 -14.25 -10.72
C SER A 80 16.64 -12.86 -10.96
N CYS A 81 17.92 -12.69 -10.64
CA CYS A 81 18.73 -11.55 -11.05
C CYS A 81 19.26 -11.68 -12.49
N ALA A 82 18.76 -12.65 -13.27
CA ALA A 82 19.25 -12.88 -14.62
C ALA A 82 18.97 -11.64 -15.48
N GLY A 83 20.05 -11.03 -16.01
CA GLY A 83 19.97 -9.83 -16.84
C GLY A 83 19.74 -8.51 -16.09
N ALA A 84 19.86 -8.46 -14.76
CA ALA A 84 19.91 -7.18 -14.05
C ALA A 84 21.27 -6.48 -14.31
N PRO A 85 21.28 -5.18 -14.65
CA PRO A 85 22.52 -4.46 -14.91
C PRO A 85 23.40 -4.30 -13.65
N ASP A 86 22.82 -4.47 -12.46
CA ASP A 86 23.52 -4.33 -11.18
C ASP A 86 23.11 -5.45 -10.19
N ARG A 87 24.10 -6.26 -9.76
CA ARG A 87 23.92 -7.33 -8.77
C ARG A 87 23.52 -6.80 -7.38
N THR A 88 23.97 -5.60 -7.02
CA THR A 88 23.71 -4.96 -5.73
C THR A 88 22.26 -4.55 -5.62
N LEU A 89 21.72 -3.96 -6.69
CA LEU A 89 20.29 -3.66 -6.78
C LEU A 89 19.47 -4.94 -6.59
N CYS A 90 19.86 -6.04 -7.22
CA CYS A 90 19.14 -7.30 -7.09
C CYS A 90 19.25 -7.93 -5.69
N GLN A 91 20.40 -7.85 -5.02
CA GLN A 91 20.56 -8.32 -3.64
C GLN A 91 19.70 -7.55 -2.65
N MET A 92 19.53 -6.24 -2.85
CA MET A 92 18.60 -5.43 -2.06
C MET A 92 17.14 -5.87 -2.23
N LEU A 93 16.81 -6.68 -3.24
CA LEU A 93 15.47 -7.18 -3.50
C LEU A 93 15.27 -8.61 -3.00
N SER A 94 16.26 -9.48 -3.24
CA SER A 94 16.20 -10.89 -2.88
C SER A 94 16.33 -11.15 -1.37
N THR A 95 16.91 -10.20 -0.64
CA THR A 95 17.03 -10.28 0.83
C THR A 95 15.81 -9.76 1.58
N ARG A 96 14.80 -9.21 0.89
CA ARG A 96 13.63 -8.62 1.55
C ARG A 96 12.65 -9.68 2.02
N ARG A 97 12.43 -9.68 3.33
CA ARG A 97 11.35 -10.43 3.98
C ARG A 97 10.08 -9.59 4.19
N ASP A 98 10.20 -8.27 4.06
CA ASP A 98 9.17 -7.33 4.50
C ASP A 98 8.43 -6.70 3.31
N TYR A 99 7.15 -7.04 3.20
CA TYR A 99 6.19 -6.44 2.28
C TYR A 99 6.07 -4.93 2.54
N GLY A 100 5.76 -4.15 1.50
CA GLY A 100 5.46 -2.71 1.62
C GLY A 100 6.67 -1.82 1.93
N THR A 101 7.89 -2.37 1.95
CA THR A 101 9.11 -1.59 2.21
C THR A 101 9.29 -0.48 1.19
N VAL A 102 9.42 0.75 1.70
CA VAL A 102 9.77 1.93 0.90
C VAL A 102 11.26 1.93 0.58
N LEU A 103 11.59 1.80 -0.70
CA LEU A 103 12.92 2.03 -1.23
C LEU A 103 13.13 3.53 -1.43
N LYS A 104 14.11 4.05 -0.68
CA LYS A 104 14.52 5.43 -0.76
C LYS A 104 15.59 5.60 -1.82
N CYS A 105 15.41 6.58 -2.69
CA CYS A 105 16.34 6.89 -3.77
C CYS A 105 17.78 7.08 -3.27
N ALA A 106 17.95 7.80 -2.16
CA ALA A 106 19.24 8.04 -1.51
C ALA A 106 19.96 6.76 -1.04
N LYS A 107 19.24 5.66 -0.79
CA LYS A 107 19.84 4.36 -0.45
C LYS A 107 20.35 3.64 -1.69
N ILE A 108 19.65 3.76 -2.81
CA ILE A 108 20.02 3.11 -4.08
C ILE A 108 21.25 3.78 -4.69
N LEU A 109 21.31 5.12 -4.67
CA LEU A 109 22.46 5.86 -5.20
C LEU A 109 23.80 5.53 -4.50
N LYS A 110 23.75 5.06 -3.25
CA LYS A 110 24.95 4.64 -2.51
C LYS A 110 25.43 3.24 -2.89
N SER A 111 24.61 2.46 -3.57
CA SER A 111 24.83 1.03 -3.80
C SER A 111 24.93 0.65 -5.28
N THR A 112 24.72 1.58 -6.22
CA THR A 112 24.70 1.27 -7.66
C THR A 112 25.44 2.32 -8.49
N ALA A 113 25.89 1.92 -9.69
CA ALA A 113 26.51 2.80 -10.68
C ALA A 113 25.50 3.46 -11.65
N VAL A 114 24.21 3.25 -11.43
CA VAL A 114 23.11 3.76 -12.27
C VAL A 114 22.37 4.90 -11.57
N THR A 115 21.68 5.74 -12.35
CA THR A 115 20.79 6.74 -11.73
C THR A 115 19.67 6.05 -10.97
N CYS A 116 19.19 6.73 -9.94
CA CYS A 116 18.09 6.24 -9.11
C CYS A 116 16.82 5.97 -9.95
N GLU A 117 16.49 6.88 -10.86
CA GLU A 117 15.34 6.75 -11.75
C GLU A 117 15.46 5.51 -12.65
N ALA A 118 16.66 5.23 -13.17
CA ALA A 118 16.91 4.06 -14.00
C ALA A 118 16.79 2.76 -13.19
N ALA A 119 17.42 2.71 -12.01
CA ALA A 119 17.34 1.56 -11.10
C ALA A 119 15.89 1.26 -10.70
N ILE A 120 15.13 2.30 -10.36
CA ILE A 120 13.77 2.13 -9.85
C ILE A 120 12.79 1.85 -10.98
N ARG A 121 13.01 2.39 -12.18
CA ARG A 121 12.22 2.04 -13.37
C ARG A 121 12.41 0.58 -13.76
N ASP A 122 13.65 0.09 -13.81
CA ASP A 122 13.94 -1.33 -14.07
C ASP A 122 13.32 -2.21 -12.98
N LEU A 123 13.49 -1.81 -11.72
CA LEU A 123 12.90 -2.51 -10.59
C LEU A 123 11.37 -2.61 -10.68
N ARG A 124 10.71 -1.49 -10.92
CA ARG A 124 9.25 -1.42 -11.08
C ARG A 124 8.80 -2.33 -12.20
N GLY A 125 9.45 -2.28 -13.37
CA GLY A 125 9.12 -3.13 -14.51
C GLY A 125 9.18 -4.61 -14.15
N ARG A 126 10.34 -5.07 -13.66
CA ARG A 126 10.56 -6.49 -13.33
C ARG A 126 9.66 -6.99 -12.20
N GLN A 127 9.48 -6.20 -11.14
CA GLN A 127 8.60 -6.58 -10.04
C GLN A 127 7.15 -6.66 -10.50
N THR A 128 6.69 -5.69 -11.27
CA THR A 128 5.32 -5.66 -11.76
C THR A 128 5.02 -6.85 -12.67
N GLU A 129 5.90 -7.16 -13.62
CA GLU A 129 5.74 -8.34 -14.49
C GLU A 129 5.70 -9.63 -13.66
N GLN A 130 6.65 -9.83 -12.75
CA GLN A 130 6.71 -11.04 -11.92
C GLN A 130 5.49 -11.20 -11.00
N VAL A 131 5.04 -10.12 -10.37
CA VAL A 131 3.87 -10.14 -9.48
C VAL A 131 2.61 -10.38 -10.28
N LEU A 132 2.45 -9.71 -11.43
CA LEU A 132 1.30 -9.90 -12.31
C LEU A 132 1.23 -11.31 -12.90
N ASP A 133 2.34 -11.82 -13.45
CA ASP A 133 2.41 -13.18 -14.01
C ASP A 133 2.13 -14.24 -12.97
N CYS A 134 2.66 -14.05 -11.76
CA CYS A 134 2.36 -14.97 -10.69
C CYS A 134 0.87 -14.90 -10.29
N HIS A 135 0.30 -13.71 -10.17
CA HIS A 135 -1.12 -13.57 -9.82
C HIS A 135 -2.04 -14.16 -10.90
N ARG A 136 -1.66 -14.03 -12.17
CA ARG A 136 -2.33 -14.64 -13.32
C ARG A 136 -2.39 -16.16 -13.28
N LYS A 137 -1.51 -16.83 -12.54
CA LYS A 137 -1.62 -18.29 -12.30
C LYS A 137 -2.88 -18.66 -11.51
N VAL A 138 -3.45 -17.73 -10.75
CA VAL A 138 -4.62 -17.92 -9.90
C VAL A 138 -5.85 -17.16 -10.39
N VAL A 139 -5.63 -16.00 -11.00
CA VAL A 139 -6.64 -15.12 -11.60
C VAL A 139 -6.18 -14.75 -13.02
N PRO A 140 -6.45 -15.60 -14.04
CA PRO A 140 -5.92 -15.42 -15.40
C PRO A 140 -6.18 -14.05 -16.02
N ASP A 141 -7.34 -13.46 -15.72
CA ASP A 141 -7.76 -12.15 -16.25
C ASP A 141 -7.25 -10.96 -15.43
N ALA A 142 -6.32 -11.18 -14.49
CA ALA A 142 -5.73 -10.09 -13.73
C ALA A 142 -4.99 -9.10 -14.64
N THR A 143 -5.18 -7.82 -14.38
CA THR A 143 -4.58 -6.73 -15.14
C THR A 143 -3.87 -5.74 -14.23
N LEU A 144 -2.82 -5.12 -14.77
CA LEU A 144 -2.20 -3.96 -14.13
C LEU A 144 -3.04 -2.73 -14.42
N LEU A 145 -3.42 -1.99 -13.38
CA LEU A 145 -4.08 -0.70 -13.51
C LEU A 145 -3.24 0.39 -12.85
N HIS A 146 -3.16 1.52 -13.55
CA HIS A 146 -2.65 2.76 -13.00
C HIS A 146 -3.83 3.67 -12.69
N LEU A 147 -3.93 4.16 -11.46
CA LEU A 147 -5.04 5.00 -11.03
C LEU A 147 -4.59 6.46 -11.09
N PRO A 148 -5.02 7.27 -12.07
CA PRO A 148 -4.67 8.67 -12.14
C PRO A 148 -5.37 9.39 -10.98
N ILE A 149 -4.59 9.87 -10.01
CA ILE A 149 -5.10 10.54 -8.82
C ILE A 149 -4.37 11.88 -8.72
N TRP A 150 -5.12 12.96 -8.57
CA TRP A 150 -4.60 14.31 -8.31
C TRP A 150 -4.66 14.67 -6.81
N ASP A 151 -4.18 15.86 -6.46
CA ASP A 151 -4.36 16.39 -5.12
C ASP A 151 -5.85 16.52 -4.79
N ALA A 152 -6.21 16.22 -3.53
CA ALA A 152 -7.58 16.15 -3.00
C ALA A 152 -8.48 15.05 -3.60
N GLU A 153 -7.99 14.25 -4.54
CA GLU A 153 -8.70 13.06 -5.00
C GLU A 153 -8.36 11.82 -4.19
N PHE A 154 -9.27 10.86 -4.19
CA PHE A 154 -9.09 9.61 -3.46
C PHE A 154 -9.58 8.40 -4.24
N VAL A 155 -9.02 7.25 -3.90
CA VAL A 155 -9.52 5.94 -4.27
C VAL A 155 -9.84 5.15 -3.02
N THR A 156 -10.88 4.32 -3.09
CA THR A 156 -11.15 3.29 -2.08
C THR A 156 -10.94 1.92 -2.69
N PHE A 157 -10.26 1.02 -1.99
CA PHE A 157 -10.03 -0.36 -2.43
C PHE A 157 -9.97 -1.32 -1.23
N ALA A 158 -10.18 -2.62 -1.48
CA ALA A 158 -10.06 -3.63 -0.42
C ALA A 158 -8.60 -3.78 0.05
N GLY A 159 -8.35 -3.98 1.34
CA GLY A 159 -6.99 -4.16 1.87
C GLY A 159 -6.22 -5.35 1.29
N SER A 160 -6.97 -6.30 0.71
CA SER A 160 -6.46 -7.43 -0.07
C SER A 160 -6.05 -7.08 -1.51
N VAL A 161 -6.20 -5.84 -1.96
CA VAL A 161 -5.74 -5.40 -3.28
C VAL A 161 -4.23 -5.22 -3.27
N LEU A 162 -3.58 -5.87 -4.22
CA LEU A 162 -2.19 -5.63 -4.55
C LEU A 162 -2.00 -4.22 -5.06
N HIS A 163 -1.10 -3.50 -4.40
CA HIS A 163 -0.79 -2.15 -4.79
C HIS A 163 0.68 -1.79 -4.57
N MET A 164 1.12 -0.78 -5.31
CA MET A 164 2.43 -0.17 -5.17
C MET A 164 2.37 1.32 -5.49
N THR A 165 3.38 2.08 -5.08
CA THR A 165 3.51 3.48 -5.50
C THR A 165 4.93 3.78 -5.94
N PHE A 166 5.08 4.60 -6.98
CA PHE A 166 6.38 5.08 -7.45
C PHE A 166 6.31 6.58 -7.65
N ASN A 167 7.15 7.35 -6.95
CA ASN A 167 7.22 8.77 -7.20
C ASN A 167 8.12 9.07 -8.41
N SER A 168 7.56 8.98 -9.60
CA SER A 168 8.24 9.28 -10.87
C SER A 168 8.46 10.78 -11.12
N ALA A 169 7.75 11.64 -10.38
CA ALA A 169 7.82 13.08 -10.55
C ALA A 169 9.09 13.67 -9.91
N LEU A 170 9.50 14.83 -10.42
CA LEU A 170 10.62 15.61 -9.85
C LEU A 170 10.26 16.35 -8.55
N ARG A 171 9.05 16.15 -8.02
CA ARG A 171 8.54 16.78 -6.80
C ARG A 171 8.26 15.73 -5.73
N THR A 172 8.38 16.12 -4.47
CA THR A 172 7.89 15.31 -3.35
C THR A 172 6.37 15.19 -3.46
N ARG A 173 5.82 14.00 -3.16
CA ARG A 173 4.37 13.81 -3.00
C ARG A 173 4.01 13.43 -1.57
N LYS A 174 2.85 13.89 -1.13
CA LYS A 174 2.21 13.48 0.12
C LYS A 174 0.87 12.83 -0.17
N ALA A 175 0.59 11.76 0.55
CA ALA A 175 -0.69 11.07 0.49
C ALA A 175 -1.10 10.65 1.90
N ILE A 176 -2.40 10.58 2.14
CA ILE A 176 -2.94 9.95 3.34
C ILE A 176 -3.54 8.60 2.99
N GLN A 177 -3.26 7.62 3.83
CA GLN A 177 -3.91 6.32 3.84
C GLN A 177 -4.79 6.25 5.09
N ILE A 178 -6.06 5.94 4.91
CA ILE A 178 -7.01 5.71 6.00
C ILE A 178 -7.57 4.31 5.82
N GLN A 179 -7.35 3.46 6.81
CA GLN A 179 -7.72 2.06 6.79
C GLN A 179 -8.94 1.84 7.67
N PHE A 180 -9.87 1.04 7.17
CA PHE A 180 -11.08 0.64 7.88
C PHE A 180 -11.16 -0.88 7.91
N VAL A 181 -11.79 -1.42 8.94
CA VAL A 181 -12.13 -2.84 9.03
C VAL A 181 -13.58 -2.99 9.45
N SER A 182 -14.21 -4.10 9.07
CA SER A 182 -15.53 -4.48 9.57
C SER A 182 -15.53 -4.54 11.10
N ARG A 183 -16.57 -3.98 11.74
CA ARG A 183 -16.83 -4.09 13.18
C ARG A 183 -16.84 -5.53 13.70
N ASP A 184 -17.25 -6.48 12.87
CA ASP A 184 -17.31 -7.91 13.19
C ASP A 184 -15.98 -8.63 12.95
N CYS A 185 -14.91 -7.87 12.69
CA CYS A 185 -13.60 -8.46 12.53
C CYS A 185 -12.83 -8.50 13.85
N PRO A 186 -12.40 -9.70 14.30
CA PRO A 186 -11.59 -9.82 15.50
C PRO A 186 -10.18 -9.30 15.21
N ILE A 187 -9.97 -8.01 15.47
CA ILE A 187 -8.66 -7.41 15.41
C ILE A 187 -7.81 -8.07 16.49
N ARG A 188 -6.80 -8.83 16.06
CA ARG A 188 -5.78 -9.37 16.97
C ARG A 188 -4.61 -8.41 16.97
N HIS A 189 -4.20 -7.97 18.16
CA HIS A 189 -2.89 -7.35 18.30
C HIS A 189 -1.84 -8.36 17.82
N PRO A 190 -0.99 -8.03 16.83
CA PRO A 190 0.03 -8.96 16.37
C PRO A 190 0.98 -9.28 17.54
N SER A 191 1.10 -10.56 17.90
CA SER A 191 1.92 -11.01 19.03
C SER A 191 3.42 -11.01 18.73
N SER A 192 3.81 -10.85 17.46
CA SER A 192 5.20 -10.94 17.00
C SER A 192 5.66 -9.74 16.16
N TYR A 193 4.92 -8.63 16.19
CA TYR A 193 5.47 -7.37 15.67
C TYR A 193 6.46 -6.85 16.71
N TYR A 194 7.74 -6.74 16.32
CA TYR A 194 8.80 -6.18 17.17
C TYR A 194 8.37 -4.79 17.68
N TRP A 195 7.87 -4.80 18.91
CA TRP A 195 7.50 -3.65 19.70
C TRP A 195 8.76 -3.08 20.38
N PRO A 196 8.89 -1.75 20.56
CA PRO A 196 7.98 -0.70 20.16
C PRO A 196 8.46 0.04 18.90
N ARG A 197 7.57 0.20 17.91
CA ARG A 197 7.50 1.46 17.15
C ARG A 197 6.32 2.25 17.71
N PRO A 198 6.44 3.57 17.90
CA PRO A 198 5.43 4.36 18.60
C PRO A 198 4.08 4.27 17.88
N SER A 199 3.07 3.72 18.57
CA SER A 199 1.61 3.99 18.58
C SER A 199 0.87 4.62 17.39
N THR A 200 1.42 4.73 16.17
CA THR A 200 0.79 5.49 15.06
C THR A 200 -0.07 4.65 14.13
N PHE A 201 -0.13 3.32 14.30
CA PHE A 201 -0.69 2.42 13.27
C PHE A 201 -1.97 1.67 13.65
N ALA A 202 -2.46 1.76 14.89
CA ALA A 202 -3.70 1.08 15.28
C ALA A 202 -4.51 1.93 16.26
N MET A 203 -5.77 2.17 15.95
CA MET A 203 -6.73 2.68 16.93
C MET A 203 -7.27 1.51 17.78
N TYR A 204 -7.43 1.78 19.07
CA TYR A 204 -7.86 0.82 20.09
C TYR A 204 -9.39 0.63 20.09
N ASP A 205 -9.84 -0.51 20.61
CA ASP A 205 -11.25 -0.89 20.82
C ASP A 205 -12.04 0.22 21.55
N PRO A 206 -13.18 0.69 20.99
CA PRO A 206 -14.01 1.71 21.63
C PRO A 206 -14.56 1.33 23.01
N LYS A 207 -14.59 0.05 23.41
CA LYS A 207 -14.92 -0.34 24.80
C LYS A 207 -13.88 0.09 25.83
N GLN A 208 -12.69 0.51 25.40
CA GLN A 208 -11.61 1.02 26.26
C GLN A 208 -11.41 2.54 26.17
N MET A 209 -12.15 3.24 25.30
CA MET A 209 -12.06 4.71 25.16
C MET A 209 -13.29 5.39 25.78
N SER A 210 -13.06 6.02 26.94
CA SER A 210 -13.94 7.02 27.57
C SER A 210 -13.95 8.34 26.73
N PRO A 211 -14.89 9.28 26.96
CA PRO A 211 -15.77 9.93 25.99
C PRO A 211 -15.11 11.05 25.15
N ALA A 212 -13.94 10.80 24.56
CA ALA A 212 -13.22 11.78 23.74
C ALA A 212 -13.75 11.88 22.29
N ILE A 213 -14.65 10.99 21.86
CA ILE A 213 -15.18 10.93 20.49
C ILE A 213 -16.35 11.91 20.26
N ASP A 214 -17.03 12.38 21.31
CA ASP A 214 -18.13 13.35 21.18
C ASP A 214 -17.69 14.71 20.60
N ALA A 215 -16.38 15.00 20.58
CA ALA A 215 -15.86 16.25 20.01
C ALA A 215 -15.68 16.24 18.48
N TRP A 216 -15.70 15.09 17.81
CA TRP A 216 -15.47 15.00 16.35
C TRP A 216 -16.75 14.87 15.52
N ALA A 217 -17.90 14.57 16.15
CA ALA A 217 -19.17 14.33 15.46
C ALA A 217 -19.88 15.59 14.92
N HIS A 218 -19.30 16.79 15.07
CA HIS A 218 -19.97 18.06 14.72
C HIS A 218 -19.47 18.75 13.44
N LEU A 219 -18.68 18.10 12.59
CA LEU A 219 -18.35 18.63 11.25
C LEU A 219 -19.15 17.92 10.16
N GLN A 220 -20.46 18.21 10.13
CA GLN A 220 -21.18 18.25 8.86
C GLN A 220 -20.89 19.60 8.20
N HIS A 221 -20.40 19.60 6.96
CA HIS A 221 -21.03 20.35 5.87
C HIS A 221 -20.42 19.99 4.50
N SER A 222 -21.33 19.86 3.55
CA SER A 222 -21.17 19.71 2.12
C SER A 222 -20.56 20.95 1.43
N ARG A 223 -19.94 20.72 0.26
CA ARG A 223 -20.25 21.31 -1.08
C ARG A 223 -19.21 20.76 -2.08
N ALA A 224 -19.62 20.02 -3.11
CA ALA A 224 -20.21 20.49 -4.37
C ALA A 224 -19.24 21.35 -5.19
N TYR A 225 -18.66 20.73 -6.22
CA TYR A 225 -18.64 21.25 -7.60
C TYR A 225 -18.91 20.08 -8.54
#